data_AF-A0A812SG85-F1
#
_entry.id   AF-A0A812SG85-F1
#
_cell.length_a   1.000
_cell.length_b   1.000
_cell.length_c   1.000
_cell.angle_alpha   90.00
_cell.angle_beta   90.00
_cell.angle_gamma   90.00
#
_symmetry.space_group_name_H-M   'P 1'
#
loop_
_entity.id
_entity.type
_entity.pdbx_description
1 polymer ?
#
loop_
_entity_poly.entity_id
_entity_poly.type
_entity_poly.pdbx_seq_one_letter_code
_entity_poly.pdbx_strand_id
1 'polypeptide(L)'
;MAVAFHVGALVMLQAMLTISTFAPEREDLNLLSVKTVQVSHAANGAAGSSICKIALEEHVGFKRVWKYSNGEPPVEWWQNLEDLEDLADRRIAETRVKVAQNYGVDFMILSITGSTQDMKDVSDGTSVKKFKQWNRKFFKQISAANDASGKPHLGGFCILPLWDPQASISQFADCLKLGSLGALINGYDTSNTGGDFNYYITKEYDPFWAFVEKSGKPIYLHPREAESKGFFTQFPEMRVSPWGFHVETAEHVLRFILASSTSFQI
;
A
#
# COMPACT_ATOMS: atom_id res chain seq x y z
N MET A 1 15.76 -40.37 1.69
CA MET A 1 14.72 -40.13 0.68
C MET A 1 14.41 -38.64 0.72
N ALA A 2 15.08 -37.86 -0.13
CA ALA A 2 14.97 -36.40 -0.14
C ALA A 2 13.82 -36.01 -1.08
N VAL A 3 12.77 -35.41 -0.53
CA VAL A 3 11.68 -34.82 -1.32
C VAL A 3 11.98 -33.33 -1.41
N ALA A 4 12.49 -32.91 -2.57
CA ALA A 4 12.63 -31.50 -2.92
C ALA A 4 11.26 -30.97 -3.35
N PHE A 5 10.67 -30.07 -2.57
CA PHE A 5 9.52 -29.29 -3.02
C PHE A 5 10.02 -28.09 -3.82
N HIS A 6 9.80 -28.13 -5.14
CA HIS A 6 9.79 -26.93 -5.97
C HIS A 6 8.54 -26.13 -5.60
N VAL A 7 8.71 -25.05 -4.83
CA VAL A 7 7.64 -24.08 -4.58
C VAL A 7 7.53 -23.21 -5.84
N GLY A 8 6.70 -23.69 -6.78
CA GLY A 8 6.27 -22.91 -7.93
C GLY A 8 5.37 -21.76 -7.47
N ALA A 9 5.62 -20.59 -8.05
CA ALA A 9 4.90 -19.32 -7.91
C ALA A 9 3.52 -19.41 -7.21
N LEU A 10 3.47 -19.00 -5.95
CA LEU A 10 2.23 -18.72 -5.24
C LEU A 10 1.61 -17.45 -5.84
N VAL A 11 0.38 -17.56 -6.31
CA VAL A 11 -0.41 -16.42 -6.80
C VAL A 11 -0.71 -15.51 -5.60
N MET A 12 -0.12 -14.31 -5.57
CA MET A 12 -0.57 -13.26 -4.66
C MET A 12 -1.96 -12.81 -5.10
N LEU A 13 -2.99 -13.13 -4.31
CA LEU A 13 -4.30 -12.49 -4.44
C LEU A 13 -4.21 -11.12 -3.75
N GLN A 14 -3.99 -10.07 -4.54
CA GLN A 14 -3.93 -8.68 -4.07
C GLN A 14 -5.23 -7.96 -4.46
N ALA A 15 -5.80 -7.17 -3.56
CA ALA A 15 -7.04 -6.47 -3.78
C ALA A 15 -6.80 -4.97 -4.04
N MET A 16 -7.20 -4.49 -5.21
CA MET A 16 -7.42 -3.05 -5.45
C MET A 16 -8.90 -2.75 -5.21
N LEU A 17 -9.20 -1.87 -4.26
CA LEU A 17 -10.56 -1.46 -3.96
C LEU A 17 -10.91 -0.19 -4.74
N THR A 18 -12.01 -0.23 -5.49
CA THR A 18 -12.66 0.94 -6.11
C THR A 18 -14.12 0.95 -5.65
N ILE A 19 -14.54 1.97 -4.92
CA ILE A 19 -15.91 2.11 -4.39
C ILE A 19 -16.70 3.05 -5.30
N SER A 20 -17.94 2.69 -5.65
CA SER A 20 -18.84 3.53 -6.47
C SER A 20 -20.25 3.57 -5.89
N THR A 21 -20.68 4.79 -5.56
CA THR A 21 -21.97 5.38 -5.17
C THR A 21 -22.86 4.59 -4.21
N PHE A 22 -22.98 5.11 -2.97
CA PHE A 22 -24.13 4.89 -2.09
C PHE A 22 -25.28 5.84 -2.49
N ALA A 23 -26.37 5.29 -3.02
CA ALA A 23 -27.68 5.95 -3.05
C ALA A 23 -28.69 5.02 -2.37
N PRO A 24 -29.52 5.50 -1.42
CA PRO A 24 -30.54 4.68 -0.81
C PRO A 24 -31.65 4.49 -1.85
N GLU A 25 -32.16 3.26 -1.93
CA GLU A 25 -33.21 2.80 -2.86
C GLU A 25 -32.74 2.49 -4.29
N ARG A 26 -32.36 1.23 -4.53
CA ARG A 26 -32.85 0.43 -5.67
C ARG A 26 -32.48 -1.05 -5.52
N GLU A 27 -33.46 -1.90 -5.84
CA GLU A 27 -33.34 -3.35 -5.94
C GLU A 27 -32.56 -3.76 -7.19
N ASP A 28 -31.23 -3.63 -7.18
CA ASP A 28 -30.37 -4.30 -8.14
C ASP A 28 -28.97 -4.52 -7.55
N LEU A 29 -28.69 -5.78 -7.18
CA LEU A 29 -27.42 -6.26 -6.68
C LEU A 29 -26.31 -6.08 -7.75
N ASN A 30 -25.64 -4.93 -7.74
CA ASN A 30 -24.32 -4.75 -8.34
C ASN A 30 -23.28 -4.61 -7.23
N LEU A 31 -22.93 -5.75 -6.62
CA LEU A 31 -21.74 -5.87 -5.77
C LEU A 31 -20.50 -5.67 -6.65
N LEU A 32 -19.73 -4.61 -6.36
CA LEU A 32 -18.43 -4.29 -6.97
C LEU A 32 -18.45 -4.18 -8.50
N SER A 33 -18.49 -2.94 -9.02
CA SER A 33 -18.08 -2.73 -10.42
C SER A 33 -16.56 -2.87 -10.54
N VAL A 34 -16.08 -4.10 -10.76
CA VAL A 34 -14.71 -4.33 -11.24
C VAL A 34 -14.68 -3.85 -12.69
N LYS A 35 -14.29 -2.59 -12.92
CA LYS A 35 -13.96 -2.14 -14.28
C LYS A 35 -12.68 -2.84 -14.71
N THR A 36 -12.81 -3.93 -15.46
CA THR A 36 -11.69 -4.46 -16.24
C THR A 36 -11.30 -3.41 -17.26
N VAL A 37 -10.12 -2.79 -17.11
CA VAL A 37 -9.54 -1.96 -18.16
C VAL A 37 -9.10 -2.91 -19.28
N GLN A 38 -9.94 -3.09 -20.29
CA GLN A 38 -9.57 -3.77 -21.53
C GLN A 38 -8.59 -2.88 -22.29
N VAL A 39 -7.31 -3.22 -22.28
CA VAL A 39 -6.29 -2.59 -23.13
C VAL A 39 -6.27 -3.32 -24.47
N SER A 40 -7.05 -2.83 -25.45
CA SER A 40 -6.98 -3.34 -26.82
C SER A 40 -5.67 -2.90 -27.48
N HIS A 41 -4.81 -3.85 -27.83
CA HIS A 41 -3.63 -3.59 -28.65
C HIS A 41 -4.02 -3.73 -30.13
N ALA A 42 -4.02 -2.62 -30.87
CA ALA A 42 -3.99 -2.67 -32.33
C ALA A 42 -2.58 -3.08 -32.76
N ALA A 43 -2.42 -4.32 -33.21
CA ALA A 43 -1.15 -4.84 -33.70
C ALA A 43 -0.82 -4.19 -35.05
N ASN A 44 0.19 -3.31 -35.07
CA ASN A 44 0.92 -2.94 -36.27
C ASN A 44 2.39 -3.33 -36.07
N GLY A 45 2.92 -4.19 -36.95
CA GLY A 45 4.28 -4.74 -36.92
C GLY A 45 5.36 -3.65 -36.98
N ALA A 46 6.60 -3.86 -36.50
CA ALA A 46 7.39 -5.08 -36.46
C ALA A 46 8.38 -5.11 -35.26
N ALA A 47 8.92 -6.29 -34.92
CA ALA A 47 10.02 -6.53 -33.97
C ALA A 47 9.81 -6.17 -32.48
N GLY A 48 10.08 -7.12 -31.57
CA GLY A 48 10.27 -6.90 -30.12
C GLY A 48 9.01 -6.52 -29.33
N SER A 49 8.31 -7.54 -28.79
CA SER A 49 7.22 -7.47 -27.81
C SER A 49 6.90 -6.06 -27.23
N SER A 50 5.89 -5.40 -27.79
CA SER A 50 5.36 -4.08 -27.45
C SER A 50 4.45 -4.06 -26.21
N ILE A 51 4.77 -4.86 -25.19
CA ILE A 51 3.95 -4.96 -23.97
C ILE A 51 4.42 -3.92 -22.97
N CYS A 52 3.55 -2.95 -22.66
CA CYS A 52 3.77 -1.99 -21.58
C CYS A 52 3.70 -2.71 -20.22
N LYS A 53 4.84 -2.84 -19.53
CA LYS A 53 4.87 -3.48 -18.20
C LYS A 53 4.77 -2.44 -17.09
N ILE A 54 3.78 -2.62 -16.21
CA ILE A 54 3.55 -1.77 -15.03
C ILE A 54 3.79 -2.61 -13.78
N ALA A 55 4.73 -2.19 -12.95
CA ALA A 55 4.92 -2.71 -11.60
C ALA A 55 4.21 -1.78 -10.61
N LEU A 56 3.44 -2.33 -9.66
CA LEU A 56 2.50 -1.53 -8.86
C LEU A 56 2.56 -1.74 -7.34
N GLU A 57 3.60 -2.42 -6.85
CA GLU A 57 3.87 -2.63 -5.42
C GLU A 57 5.37 -2.55 -5.15
N GLU A 58 5.96 -1.41 -5.52
CA GLU A 58 7.40 -1.25 -5.54
C GLU A 58 7.90 -0.48 -4.33
N HIS A 59 8.16 -1.25 -3.27
CA HIS A 59 8.56 -0.73 -1.96
C HIS A 59 9.90 -0.01 -1.97
N VAL A 60 9.93 1.27 -1.62
CA VAL A 60 11.15 2.00 -1.29
C VAL A 60 11.35 2.02 0.22
N GLY A 61 12.45 1.42 0.67
CA GLY A 61 12.79 1.27 2.08
C GLY A 61 13.95 2.12 2.53
N PHE A 62 14.06 2.26 3.86
CA PHE A 62 15.04 3.09 4.54
C PHE A 62 16.40 2.36 4.66
N LYS A 63 17.49 3.13 4.56
CA LYS A 63 18.90 2.67 4.55
C LYS A 63 19.26 1.71 5.71
N ARG A 64 18.56 1.81 6.83
CA ARG A 64 18.81 1.05 8.06
C ARG A 64 18.06 -0.29 8.14
N VAL A 65 16.96 -0.46 7.39
CA VAL A 65 16.14 -1.68 7.39
C VAL A 65 16.87 -2.85 6.70
N TRP A 66 17.71 -2.57 5.69
CA TRP A 66 18.36 -3.63 4.92
C TRP A 66 19.54 -4.31 5.64
N LYS A 67 20.26 -3.59 6.53
CA LYS A 67 21.47 -4.09 7.19
C LYS A 67 21.19 -5.25 8.16
N TYR A 68 19.92 -5.48 8.50
CA TYR A 68 19.50 -6.45 9.50
C TYR A 68 18.38 -7.38 9.01
N SER A 69 18.19 -7.49 7.69
CA SER A 69 17.11 -8.25 7.01
C SER A 69 17.07 -9.77 7.29
N ASN A 70 17.77 -10.26 8.32
CA ASN A 70 17.51 -11.55 8.97
C ASN A 70 16.61 -11.43 10.22
N GLY A 71 15.94 -10.30 10.45
CA GLY A 71 14.94 -10.11 11.50
C GLY A 71 14.29 -8.73 11.44
N GLU A 72 13.11 -8.59 12.04
CA GLU A 72 12.44 -7.28 12.14
C GLU A 72 13.29 -6.29 12.96
N PRO A 73 13.36 -5.01 12.54
CA PRO A 73 14.06 -4.00 13.33
C PRO A 73 13.33 -3.78 14.68
N PRO A 74 14.07 -3.57 15.78
CA PRO A 74 13.49 -3.29 17.10
C PRO A 74 12.48 -2.13 17.06
N VAL A 75 11.38 -2.24 17.83
CA VAL A 75 10.29 -1.24 17.96
C VAL A 75 10.80 0.20 18.16
N GLU A 76 11.91 0.36 18.86
CA GLU A 76 12.57 1.64 19.16
C GLU A 76 13.07 2.37 17.89
N TRP A 77 13.28 1.67 16.77
CA TRP A 77 13.76 2.25 15.51
C TRP A 77 12.63 2.92 14.74
N TRP A 78 11.40 2.43 14.92
CA TRP A 78 10.19 3.05 14.40
C TRP A 78 9.77 4.26 15.23
N GLN A 79 10.37 4.48 16.41
CA GLN A 79 10.13 5.66 17.24
C GLN A 79 11.10 6.81 16.91
N ASN A 80 12.30 6.50 16.39
CA ASN A 80 13.34 7.45 16.00
C ASN A 80 13.38 7.69 14.48
N LEU A 81 12.25 8.13 13.91
CA LEU A 81 12.00 8.30 12.47
C LEU A 81 12.65 9.56 11.84
N GLU A 82 13.62 10.19 12.49
CA GLU A 82 14.43 11.25 11.88
C GLU A 82 15.14 10.74 10.61
N ASP A 83 15.45 9.45 10.55
CA ASP A 83 16.09 8.76 9.41
C ASP A 83 15.18 8.58 8.17
N LEU A 84 13.86 8.85 8.26
CA LEU A 84 13.01 8.89 7.06
C LEU A 84 13.29 10.14 6.21
N GLU A 85 14.13 11.06 6.69
CA GLU A 85 14.66 12.12 5.85
C GLU A 85 15.67 11.59 4.82
N ASP A 86 16.32 10.43 4.97
CA ASP A 86 17.28 9.90 3.97
C ASP A 86 16.59 9.03 2.90
N LEU A 87 15.30 9.33 2.61
CA LEU A 87 14.51 8.70 1.54
C LEU A 87 15.35 8.67 0.25
N ALA A 88 15.72 7.47 -0.17
CA ALA A 88 15.68 6.99 -1.55
C ALA A 88 16.47 7.68 -2.69
N ASP A 89 17.32 8.68 -2.45
CA ASP A 89 17.91 9.46 -3.55
C ASP A 89 18.83 8.65 -4.49
N ARG A 90 19.61 7.70 -3.97
CA ARG A 90 20.52 6.89 -4.81
C ARG A 90 19.91 5.59 -5.33
N ARG A 91 19.02 4.93 -4.58
CA ARG A 91 18.51 3.59 -4.96
C ARG A 91 17.40 3.61 -6.02
N ILE A 92 16.52 4.63 -6.04
CA ILE A 92 15.46 4.72 -7.05
C ILE A 92 16.10 4.89 -8.43
N ALA A 93 16.93 5.92 -8.61
CA ALA A 93 17.51 6.25 -9.90
C ALA A 93 18.65 5.29 -10.32
N GLU A 94 19.54 4.88 -9.41
CA GLU A 94 20.73 4.11 -9.83
C GLU A 94 20.47 2.60 -9.94
N THR A 95 19.52 2.04 -9.19
CA THR A 95 19.28 0.60 -9.14
C THR A 95 17.91 0.21 -9.68
N ARG A 96 16.82 0.79 -9.16
CA ARG A 96 15.46 0.39 -9.56
C ARG A 96 15.16 0.72 -11.01
N VAL A 97 15.43 1.95 -11.43
CA VAL A 97 15.27 2.40 -12.82
C VAL A 97 16.10 1.55 -13.78
N LYS A 98 17.38 1.27 -13.46
CA LYS A 98 18.24 0.44 -14.33
C LYS A 98 17.76 -1.01 -14.42
N VAL A 99 17.35 -1.60 -13.30
CA VAL A 99 16.79 -2.96 -13.27
C VAL A 99 15.50 -2.99 -14.10
N ALA A 100 14.60 -2.04 -13.90
CA ALA A 100 13.37 -1.91 -14.67
C ALA A 100 13.63 -1.78 -16.17
N GLN A 101 14.59 -0.95 -16.58
CA GLN A 101 15.02 -0.83 -17.99
C GLN A 101 15.52 -2.17 -18.55
N ASN A 102 16.39 -2.88 -17.82
CA ASN A 102 16.93 -4.17 -18.25
C ASN A 102 15.85 -5.24 -18.44
N TYR A 103 14.79 -5.18 -17.65
CA TYR A 103 13.66 -6.10 -17.75
C TYR A 103 12.49 -5.51 -18.52
N GLY A 104 12.62 -4.36 -19.18
CA GLY A 104 11.57 -3.74 -20.01
C GLY A 104 10.31 -3.33 -19.24
N VAL A 105 10.44 -2.90 -17.98
CA VAL A 105 9.34 -2.27 -17.22
C VAL A 105 9.21 -0.82 -17.66
N ASP A 106 8.00 -0.42 -18.06
CA ASP A 106 7.71 0.91 -18.58
C ASP A 106 7.22 1.88 -17.51
N PHE A 107 6.56 1.36 -16.48
CA PHE A 107 6.01 2.15 -15.38
C PHE A 107 6.19 1.44 -14.04
N MET A 108 6.54 2.17 -12.99
CA MET A 108 6.57 1.66 -11.61
C MET A 108 5.79 2.59 -10.69
N ILE A 109 4.86 2.05 -9.91
CA ILE A 109 4.19 2.76 -8.82
C ILE A 109 4.89 2.40 -7.52
N LEU A 110 5.56 3.39 -6.94
CA LEU A 110 6.34 3.22 -5.73
C LEU A 110 5.46 3.40 -4.49
N SER A 111 5.80 2.68 -3.43
CA SER A 111 5.20 2.82 -2.10
C SER A 111 6.29 2.82 -1.04
N ILE A 112 6.06 3.48 0.09
CA ILE A 112 6.99 3.41 1.22
C ILE A 112 6.68 2.15 2.03
N THR A 113 7.70 1.32 2.28
CA THR A 113 7.58 0.13 3.12
C THR A 113 7.69 0.49 4.59
N GLY A 114 7.06 -0.33 5.43
CA GLY A 114 7.06 -0.18 6.89
C GLY A 114 5.66 0.17 7.37
N SER A 115 5.26 -0.42 8.49
CA SER A 115 3.94 -0.27 9.11
C SER A 115 3.78 1.14 9.69
N THR A 116 3.69 2.15 8.82
CA THR A 116 3.45 3.55 9.23
C THR A 116 2.17 3.70 10.05
N GLN A 117 1.25 2.74 9.91
CA GLN A 117 0.04 2.56 10.69
C GLN A 117 0.30 2.27 12.18
N ASP A 118 1.51 1.88 12.60
CA ASP A 118 1.85 1.66 14.03
C ASP A 118 2.44 2.88 14.71
N MET A 119 2.67 3.94 13.96
CA MET A 119 3.20 5.15 14.53
C MET A 119 2.20 5.70 15.53
N LYS A 120 2.61 5.70 16.81
CA LYS A 120 1.82 6.32 17.86
C LYS A 120 1.54 7.77 17.51
N ASP A 121 0.30 8.17 17.67
CA ASP A 121 -0.04 9.57 17.61
C ASP A 121 0.70 10.29 18.74
N VAL A 122 1.38 11.37 18.38
CA VAL A 122 1.94 12.28 19.36
C VAL A 122 0.96 13.43 19.41
N SER A 123 0.30 13.61 20.55
CA SER A 123 -0.81 14.53 20.78
C SER A 123 -0.49 16.02 20.55
N ASP A 124 0.72 16.35 20.09
CA ASP A 124 1.20 17.69 19.74
C ASP A 124 1.11 18.00 18.22
N GLY A 125 0.58 17.07 17.42
CA GLY A 125 0.46 17.20 15.96
C GLY A 125 1.78 17.03 15.20
N THR A 126 2.85 16.59 15.87
CA THR A 126 4.16 16.34 15.25
C THR A 126 4.10 15.17 14.27
N SER A 127 3.32 14.11 14.57
CA SER A 127 3.18 12.95 13.69
C SER A 127 2.54 13.31 12.35
N VAL A 128 1.45 14.09 12.34
CA VAL A 128 0.81 14.54 11.07
C VAL A 128 1.76 15.39 10.22
N LYS A 129 2.56 16.27 10.83
CA LYS A 129 3.57 17.06 10.12
C LYS A 129 4.62 16.18 9.44
N LYS A 130 5.01 15.07 10.07
CA LYS A 130 5.98 14.11 9.50
C LYS A 130 5.43 13.44 8.24
N PHE A 131 4.18 12.98 8.23
CA PHE A 131 3.56 12.38 7.03
C PHE A 131 3.55 13.36 5.85
N LYS A 132 3.26 14.63 6.12
CA LYS A 132 3.31 15.68 5.11
C LYS A 132 4.70 15.87 4.52
N GLN A 133 5.73 15.88 5.37
CA GLN A 133 7.12 16.02 4.94
C GLN A 133 7.58 14.82 4.12
N TRP A 134 7.27 13.59 4.54
CA TRP A 134 7.64 12.38 3.82
C TRP A 134 7.00 12.29 2.45
N ASN A 135 5.68 12.52 2.36
CA ASN A 135 5.00 12.51 1.06
C ASN A 135 5.57 13.58 0.13
N ARG A 136 5.81 14.81 0.60
CA ARG A 136 6.43 15.87 -0.21
C ARG A 136 7.81 15.48 -0.72
N LYS A 137 8.65 14.91 0.15
CA LYS A 137 10.00 14.45 -0.23
C LYS A 137 9.93 13.31 -1.23
N PHE A 138 9.09 12.32 -0.98
CA PHE A 138 8.89 11.16 -1.83
C PHE A 138 8.45 11.54 -3.25
N PHE A 139 7.41 12.37 -3.39
CA PHE A 139 6.94 12.82 -4.70
C PHE A 139 7.96 13.73 -5.42
N LYS A 140 8.72 14.56 -4.68
CA LYS A 140 9.82 15.33 -5.27
C LYS A 140 10.90 14.42 -5.89
N GLN A 141 11.20 13.29 -5.24
CA GLN A 141 12.21 12.34 -5.72
C GLN A 141 11.72 11.54 -6.93
N ILE A 142 10.44 11.14 -6.93
CA ILE A 142 9.80 10.56 -8.10
C ILE A 142 9.93 11.50 -9.31
N SER A 143 9.62 12.79 -9.12
CA SER A 143 9.74 13.79 -10.19
C SER A 143 11.18 13.91 -10.69
N ALA A 144 12.15 14.06 -9.80
CA ALA A 144 13.57 14.20 -10.18
C ALA A 144 14.09 12.96 -10.92
N ALA A 145 13.68 11.76 -10.53
CA ALA A 145 14.07 10.52 -11.20
C ALA A 145 13.44 10.37 -12.59
N ASN A 146 12.19 10.83 -12.77
CA ASN A 146 11.54 10.88 -14.07
C ASN A 146 12.26 11.85 -15.03
N ASP A 147 12.64 13.03 -14.54
CA ASP A 147 13.38 14.03 -15.33
C ASP A 147 14.75 13.49 -15.80
N ALA A 148 15.39 12.65 -15.00
CA ALA A 148 16.74 12.15 -15.26
C ALA A 148 16.81 10.94 -16.20
N SER A 149 15.80 10.07 -16.22
CA SER A 149 15.94 8.73 -16.82
C SER A 149 14.94 8.42 -17.93
N GLY A 150 13.84 9.18 -18.04
CA GLY A 150 12.80 8.95 -19.04
C GLY A 150 12.00 7.66 -18.83
N LYS A 151 12.61 6.48 -18.66
CA LYS A 151 11.93 5.22 -18.35
C LYS A 151 12.68 4.39 -17.29
N PRO A 152 11.97 3.59 -16.45
CA PRO A 152 10.51 3.57 -16.31
C PRO A 152 9.97 4.92 -15.82
N HIS A 153 8.75 5.27 -16.23
CA HIS A 153 8.03 6.35 -15.56
C HIS A 153 7.67 5.90 -14.15
N LEU A 154 7.90 6.77 -13.18
CA LEU A 154 7.66 6.52 -11.78
C LEU A 154 6.40 7.27 -11.33
N GLY A 155 5.53 6.56 -10.63
CA GLY A 155 4.41 7.10 -9.86
C GLY A 155 4.57 6.75 -8.38
N GLY A 156 3.64 7.22 -7.55
CA GLY A 156 3.70 6.96 -6.11
C GLY A 156 2.34 6.90 -5.42
N PHE A 157 2.25 6.04 -4.41
CA PHE A 157 1.16 6.00 -3.46
C PHE A 157 1.43 6.89 -2.25
N CYS A 158 0.41 7.65 -1.84
CA CYS A 158 0.45 8.48 -0.65
C CYS A 158 0.49 7.62 0.63
N ILE A 159 1.21 8.09 1.64
CA ILE A 159 1.20 7.56 3.01
C ILE A 159 0.17 8.34 3.83
N LEU A 160 -0.68 7.65 4.60
CA LEU A 160 -1.78 8.25 5.36
C LEU A 160 -1.73 7.92 6.87
N PRO A 161 -1.91 8.91 7.77
CA PRO A 161 -2.00 8.69 9.22
C PRO A 161 -3.43 8.27 9.61
N LEU A 162 -3.80 7.01 9.37
CA LEU A 162 -5.19 6.56 9.44
C LEU A 162 -5.79 6.54 10.85
N TRP A 163 -5.01 6.66 11.91
CA TRP A 163 -5.55 6.91 13.25
C TRP A 163 -6.31 8.24 13.38
N ASP A 164 -6.11 9.17 12.44
CA ASP A 164 -6.87 10.40 12.31
C ASP A 164 -7.48 10.48 10.89
N PRO A 165 -8.76 10.12 10.73
CA PRO A 165 -9.46 10.19 9.43
C PRO A 165 -9.45 11.58 8.81
N GLN A 166 -9.53 12.66 9.62
CA GLN A 166 -9.54 14.03 9.10
C GLN A 166 -8.16 14.48 8.64
N ALA A 167 -7.11 14.16 9.42
CA ALA A 167 -5.74 14.37 8.98
C ALA A 167 -5.43 13.56 7.71
N SER A 168 -5.93 12.33 7.60
CA SER A 168 -5.79 11.49 6.41
C SER A 168 -6.44 12.10 5.17
N ILE A 169 -7.64 12.68 5.28
CA ILE A 169 -8.29 13.41 4.18
C ILE A 169 -7.41 14.59 3.71
N SER A 170 -6.95 15.42 4.65
CA SER A 170 -6.11 16.57 4.35
C SER A 170 -4.79 16.16 3.70
N GLN A 171 -4.16 15.10 4.23
CA GLN A 171 -2.91 14.55 3.72
C GLN A 171 -3.09 13.96 2.31
N PHE A 172 -4.18 13.23 2.08
CA PHE A 172 -4.45 12.65 0.77
C PHE A 172 -4.70 13.76 -0.26
N ALA A 173 -5.51 14.77 0.08
CA ALA A 173 -5.74 15.94 -0.78
C ALA A 173 -4.43 16.65 -1.19
N ASP A 174 -3.48 16.77 -0.27
CA ASP A 174 -2.17 17.35 -0.58
C ASP A 174 -1.32 16.43 -1.46
N CYS A 175 -1.32 15.11 -1.24
CA CYS A 175 -0.67 14.13 -2.10
C CYS A 175 -1.21 14.15 -3.54
N LEU A 176 -2.52 14.33 -3.73
CA LEU A 176 -3.11 14.42 -5.06
C LEU A 176 -2.59 15.61 -5.86
N LYS A 177 -2.33 16.75 -5.20
CA LYS A 177 -1.68 17.92 -5.82
C LYS A 177 -0.22 17.65 -6.22
N LEU A 178 0.42 16.67 -5.57
CA LEU A 178 1.79 16.24 -5.87
C LEU A 178 1.84 15.13 -6.94
N GLY A 179 0.71 14.77 -7.55
CA GLY A 179 0.65 13.76 -8.62
C GLY A 179 0.50 12.32 -8.12
N SER A 180 0.05 12.13 -6.88
CA SER A 180 -0.22 10.80 -6.34
C SER A 180 -1.24 10.01 -7.17
N LEU A 181 -0.95 8.71 -7.35
CA LEU A 181 -1.82 7.79 -8.11
C LEU A 181 -2.85 7.08 -7.23
N GLY A 182 -2.84 7.32 -5.91
CA GLY A 182 -3.67 6.64 -4.92
C GLY A 182 -2.98 6.66 -3.56
N ALA A 183 -3.45 5.87 -2.61
CA ALA A 183 -2.73 5.64 -1.36
C ALA A 183 -2.51 4.15 -1.14
N LEU A 184 -1.50 3.82 -0.32
CA LEU A 184 -1.25 2.46 0.12
C LEU A 184 -1.39 2.40 1.64
N ILE A 185 -2.12 1.39 2.12
CA ILE A 185 -2.40 1.13 3.52
C ILE A 185 -1.81 -0.25 3.86
N ASN A 186 -1.04 -0.37 4.95
CA ASN A 186 -0.48 -1.65 5.37
C ASN A 186 -1.37 -2.29 6.45
N GLY A 187 -2.27 -3.18 6.04
CA GLY A 187 -3.20 -3.90 6.91
C GLY A 187 -3.89 -3.02 7.96
N TYR A 188 -4.05 -3.56 9.17
CA TYR A 188 -4.65 -2.87 10.31
C TYR A 188 -3.71 -1.86 11.01
N ASP A 189 -4.31 -0.99 11.81
CA ASP A 189 -3.67 -0.03 12.71
C ASP A 189 -3.68 -0.55 14.16
N THR A 190 -2.57 -0.35 14.87
CA THR A 190 -2.41 -0.66 16.30
C THR A 190 -2.10 0.56 17.17
N SER A 191 -2.00 1.73 16.55
CA SER A 191 -1.83 2.99 17.24
C SER A 191 -3.10 3.30 18.04
N ASN A 192 -2.92 3.69 19.29
CA ASN A 192 -3.99 4.09 20.20
C ASN A 192 -5.09 3.03 20.48
N THR A 193 -4.90 1.77 20.10
CA THR A 193 -5.90 0.70 20.29
C THR A 193 -5.75 -0.11 21.57
N GLY A 194 -4.71 0.14 22.38
CA GLY A 194 -4.48 -0.62 23.62
C GLY A 194 -4.19 -2.11 23.43
N GLY A 195 -3.87 -2.54 22.20
CA GLY A 195 -3.63 -3.94 21.83
C GLY A 195 -4.64 -4.50 20.82
N ASP A 196 -5.75 -3.80 20.57
CA ASP A 196 -6.73 -4.20 19.55
C ASP A 196 -6.29 -3.80 18.13
N PHE A 197 -7.00 -4.28 17.11
CA PHE A 197 -6.76 -3.93 15.71
C PHE A 197 -7.86 -3.03 15.18
N ASN A 198 -7.47 -1.89 14.63
CA ASN A 198 -8.37 -1.01 13.90
C ASN A 198 -8.26 -1.29 12.39
N TYR A 199 -9.37 -1.72 11.82
CA TYR A 199 -9.50 -2.09 10.41
C TYR A 199 -10.14 -0.99 9.55
N TYR A 200 -10.37 0.21 10.10
CA TYR A 200 -10.91 1.37 9.38
C TYR A 200 -12.35 1.21 8.88
N ILE A 201 -13.15 0.41 9.57
CA ILE A 201 -14.54 0.06 9.19
C ILE A 201 -15.59 0.72 10.09
N THR A 202 -15.19 1.48 11.11
CA THR A 202 -16.08 2.21 12.00
C THR A 202 -16.61 3.48 11.33
N LYS A 203 -17.77 3.98 11.78
CA LYS A 203 -18.42 5.18 11.21
C LYS A 203 -17.55 6.44 11.20
N GLU A 204 -16.53 6.51 12.06
CA GLU A 204 -15.59 7.64 12.08
C GLU A 204 -14.75 7.72 10.78
N TYR A 205 -14.63 6.62 10.04
CA TYR A 205 -13.94 6.56 8.75
C TYR A 205 -14.86 6.86 7.56
N ASP A 206 -16.18 6.97 7.73
CA ASP A 206 -17.11 7.27 6.63
C ASP A 206 -16.70 8.54 5.85
N PRO A 207 -16.30 9.65 6.49
CA PRO A 207 -15.83 10.85 5.77
C PRO A 207 -14.55 10.59 4.96
N PHE A 208 -13.66 9.73 5.45
CA PHE A 208 -12.44 9.36 4.74
C PHE A 208 -12.78 8.54 3.50
N TRP A 209 -13.63 7.52 3.63
CA TRP A 209 -14.04 6.70 2.49
C TRP A 209 -14.84 7.49 1.44
N ALA A 210 -15.71 8.41 1.87
CA ALA A 210 -16.40 9.33 0.97
C ALA A 210 -15.41 10.25 0.21
N PHE A 211 -14.33 10.70 0.87
CA PHE A 211 -13.27 11.46 0.20
C PHE A 211 -12.50 10.61 -0.81
N VAL A 212 -12.13 9.37 -0.45
CA VAL A 212 -11.46 8.42 -1.35
C VAL A 212 -12.29 8.20 -2.61
N GLU A 213 -13.58 7.89 -2.45
CA GLU A 213 -14.53 7.72 -3.55
C GLU A 213 -14.59 8.96 -4.43
N LYS A 214 -14.81 10.14 -3.84
CA LYS A 214 -14.89 11.41 -4.58
C LYS A 214 -13.60 11.73 -5.34
N SER A 215 -12.44 11.33 -4.81
CA SER A 215 -11.16 11.53 -5.46
C SER A 215 -11.00 10.69 -6.73
N GLY A 216 -11.74 9.58 -6.85
CA GLY A 216 -11.61 8.62 -7.94
C GLY A 216 -10.27 7.89 -7.98
N LYS A 217 -9.53 7.89 -6.86
CA LYS A 217 -8.19 7.29 -6.74
C LYS A 217 -8.26 6.00 -5.92
N PRO A 218 -7.49 4.96 -6.30
CA PRO A 218 -7.49 3.69 -5.60
C PRO A 218 -6.82 3.76 -4.24
N ILE A 219 -7.24 2.86 -3.37
CA ILE A 219 -6.52 2.48 -2.16
C ILE A 219 -5.96 1.08 -2.38
N TYR A 220 -4.65 0.96 -2.28
CA TYR A 220 -3.94 -0.31 -2.29
C TYR A 220 -3.86 -0.83 -0.85
N LEU A 221 -4.51 -1.96 -0.56
CA LEU A 221 -4.40 -2.62 0.73
C LEU A 221 -3.23 -3.61 0.68
N HIS A 222 -2.10 -3.20 1.23
CA HIS A 222 -0.90 -4.02 1.34
C HIS A 222 -1.00 -4.93 2.56
N PRO A 223 -0.51 -6.18 2.48
CA PRO A 223 -0.52 -7.09 3.59
C PRO A 223 0.20 -6.61 4.84
N ARG A 224 -0.19 -7.18 5.96
CA ARG A 224 0.50 -7.04 7.22
C ARG A 224 0.73 -8.41 7.88
N GLU A 225 1.71 -8.46 8.77
CA GLU A 225 2.00 -9.67 9.55
C GLU A 225 0.75 -10.10 10.32
N ALA A 226 0.37 -11.38 10.21
CA ALA A 226 -0.75 -11.92 10.96
C ALA A 226 -0.47 -11.87 12.46
N GLU A 227 -1.52 -11.78 13.29
CA GLU A 227 -1.39 -11.84 14.74
C GLU A 227 -0.72 -13.15 15.21
N SER A 228 0.13 -13.06 16.24
CA SER A 228 0.84 -14.22 16.82
C SER A 228 -0.07 -15.10 17.68
N LYS A 229 -1.07 -15.72 17.05
CA LYS A 229 -2.05 -16.61 17.70
C LYS A 229 -2.27 -17.91 16.94
N GLY A 230 -2.68 -18.96 17.66
CA GLY A 230 -3.09 -20.23 17.08
C GLY A 230 -1.99 -20.89 16.25
N PHE A 231 -2.25 -21.12 14.96
CA PHE A 231 -1.30 -21.69 14.00
C PHE A 231 0.04 -20.95 14.02
N PHE A 232 0.00 -19.61 14.13
CA PHE A 232 1.19 -18.76 14.09
C PHE A 232 2.03 -18.80 15.36
N THR A 233 1.48 -19.25 16.49
CA THR A 233 2.27 -19.49 17.70
C THR A 233 3.20 -20.70 17.54
N GLN A 234 2.81 -21.68 16.71
CA GLN A 234 3.60 -22.88 16.43
C GLN A 234 4.59 -22.67 15.28
N PHE A 235 4.21 -21.84 14.29
CA PHE A 235 5.00 -21.56 13.09
C PHE A 235 5.12 -20.03 12.89
N PRO A 236 5.91 -19.33 13.72
CA PRO A 236 6.01 -17.87 13.69
C PRO A 236 6.53 -17.33 12.34
N GLU A 237 7.39 -18.06 11.65
CA GLU A 237 7.89 -17.73 10.30
C GLU A 237 6.78 -17.68 9.24
N MET A 238 5.65 -18.34 9.50
CA MET A 238 4.51 -18.33 8.59
C MET A 238 3.66 -17.07 8.73
N ARG A 239 3.93 -16.18 9.69
CA ARG A 239 3.14 -14.95 9.92
C ARG A 239 3.29 -13.91 8.79
N VAL A 240 4.33 -14.03 7.99
CA VAL A 240 4.66 -13.09 6.91
C VAL A 240 4.26 -13.65 5.53
N SER A 241 5.02 -13.34 4.48
CA SER A 241 4.70 -13.69 3.09
C SER A 241 4.43 -15.17 2.79
N PRO A 242 4.96 -16.18 3.53
CA PRO A 242 4.60 -17.57 3.26
C PRO A 242 3.12 -17.88 3.46
N TRP A 243 2.43 -17.19 4.38
CA TRP A 243 1.02 -17.46 4.67
C TRP A 243 0.26 -16.28 5.33
N GLY A 244 0.77 -15.76 6.44
CA GLY A 244 0.05 -14.85 7.31
C GLY A 244 -0.35 -13.53 6.65
N PHE A 245 0.48 -13.00 5.76
CA PHE A 245 0.12 -11.84 4.92
C PHE A 245 -1.18 -12.07 4.15
N HIS A 246 -1.38 -13.27 3.61
CA HIS A 246 -2.61 -13.62 2.88
C HIS A 246 -3.81 -13.72 3.81
N VAL A 247 -3.63 -14.33 4.98
CA VAL A 247 -4.71 -14.49 5.97
C VAL A 247 -5.19 -13.13 6.47
N GLU A 248 -4.26 -12.27 6.90
CA GLU A 248 -4.58 -10.94 7.41
C GLU A 248 -5.29 -10.09 6.34
N THR A 249 -4.72 -10.02 5.13
CA THR A 249 -5.31 -9.22 4.05
C THR A 249 -6.69 -9.72 3.66
N ALA A 250 -6.87 -11.04 3.56
CA ALA A 250 -8.16 -11.64 3.21
C ALA A 250 -9.23 -11.34 4.28
N GLU A 251 -8.89 -11.47 5.55
CA GLU A 251 -9.79 -11.11 6.65
C GLU A 251 -10.12 -9.61 6.64
N HIS A 252 -9.15 -8.73 6.38
CA HIS A 252 -9.37 -7.29 6.28
C HIS A 252 -10.33 -6.94 5.14
N VAL A 253 -10.13 -7.51 3.94
CA VAL A 253 -11.04 -7.31 2.81
C VAL A 253 -12.45 -7.82 3.13
N LEU A 254 -12.57 -8.98 3.77
CA LEU A 254 -13.88 -9.52 4.18
C LEU A 254 -14.58 -8.59 5.18
N ARG A 255 -13.85 -8.00 6.13
CA ARG A 255 -14.40 -7.00 7.06
C ARG A 255 -14.96 -5.79 6.32
N PHE A 256 -14.26 -5.27 5.31
CA PHE A 256 -14.80 -4.18 4.47
C PHE A 256 -16.10 -4.56 3.78
N ILE A 257 -16.14 -5.73 3.13
CA ILE A 257 -17.31 -6.22 2.41
C ILE A 257 -18.50 -6.39 3.38
N LEU A 258 -18.28 -7.04 4.51
CA LEU A 258 -19.34 -7.33 5.48
C LEU A 258 -19.83 -6.08 6.21
N ALA A 259 -18.93 -5.14 6.55
CA ALA A 259 -19.30 -3.87 7.17
C ALA A 259 -20.14 -2.99 6.23
N SER A 260 -19.95 -3.12 4.91
CA SER A 260 -20.75 -2.42 3.90
C SER A 260 -22.15 -3.01 3.72
N SER A 261 -22.40 -4.22 4.23
CA SER A 261 -23.70 -4.89 4.11
C SER A 261 -24.59 -4.56 5.30
N THR A 262 -25.75 -3.97 5.01
CA THR A 262 -26.80 -3.68 6.01
C THR A 262 -27.35 -4.93 6.68
N SER A 263 -27.10 -6.13 6.13
CA SER A 263 -27.60 -7.41 6.64
C SER A 263 -26.76 -8.02 7.77
N PHE A 264 -25.59 -7.44 8.08
CA PHE A 264 -24.64 -7.99 9.06
C PHE A 264 -24.30 -7.02 10.21
N GLN A 265 -25.10 -5.96 10.42
CA GLN A 265 -25.00 -5.18 11.65
C GLN A 265 -25.60 -6.00 12.80
N ILE A 266 -24.73 -6.70 13.54
CA ILE A 266 -25.05 -7.43 14.78
C ILE A 266 -25.16 -6.42 15.94
#